data_AF-A0A7S2HNP6-F1
#
_entry.id   AF-A0A7S2HNP6-F1
#
_cell.length_a   1.000
_cell.length_b   1.000
_cell.length_c   1.000
_cell.angle_alpha   90.00
_cell.angle_beta   90.00
_cell.angle_gamma   90.00
#
_symmetry.space_group_name_H-M   'P 1'
#
loop_
_entity.id
_entity.type
_entity.pdbx_description
1 polymer ?
#
loop_
_entity_poly.entity_id
_entity_poly.type
_entity_poly.pdbx_seq_one_letter_code
_entity_poly.pdbx_strand_id
1 'polypeptide(L)'
;ETPERKLFAMLDRSSKGAVSQRDVLVALRKHPPVRKLFGLPVADGLEKRLLAIQDAFEAGKGLGEIAHLFDELRGDTSGQTFCLEQFLAKCQKGRFRTRVREASALFHREHSTNADFVATHEWAIVPEGAACPGGLEYKMDMDTGKTM
;
A
#
# COMPACT_ATOMS: atom_id res chain seq x y z
N GLU A 1 -8.28 -3.81 9.70
CA GLU A 1 -7.21 -2.79 9.77
C GLU A 1 -7.60 -1.55 8.99
N THR A 2 -7.19 -0.35 9.41
CA THR A 2 -7.54 0.90 8.71
C THR A 2 -6.53 1.20 7.58
N PRO A 3 -6.95 1.86 6.48
CA PRO A 3 -6.07 2.13 5.34
C PRO A 3 -4.86 3.01 5.70
N GLU A 4 -5.00 3.88 6.69
CA GLU A 4 -3.91 4.72 7.20
C GLU A 4 -2.81 3.88 7.85
N ARG A 5 -3.19 2.87 8.65
CA ARG A 5 -2.23 1.96 9.27
C ARG A 5 -1.48 1.14 8.23
N LYS A 6 -2.17 0.66 7.19
CA LYS A 6 -1.53 -0.03 6.06
C LYS A 6 -0.54 0.88 5.32
N LEU A 7 -0.90 2.15 5.07
CA LEU A 7 0.03 3.12 4.47
C LEU A 7 1.25 3.39 5.35
N PHE A 8 1.04 3.55 6.66
CA PHE A 8 2.14 3.76 7.59
C PHE A 8 3.09 2.56 7.63
N ALA A 9 2.56 1.33 7.62
CA ALA A 9 3.39 0.13 7.56
C ALA A 9 4.22 0.03 6.26
N MET A 10 3.73 0.56 5.14
CA MET A 10 4.50 0.66 3.90
C MET A 10 5.63 1.71 3.98
N LEU A 11 5.45 2.73 4.83
CA LEU A 11 6.45 3.77 5.09
C LEU A 11 7.50 3.31 6.10
N ASP A 12 7.07 2.69 7.21
CA ASP A 12 7.94 2.20 8.28
C ASP A 12 8.52 0.82 7.94
N ARG A 13 9.45 0.79 6.98
CA ARG A 13 10.12 -0.45 6.56
C ARG A 13 10.84 -1.16 7.70
N SER A 14 11.36 -0.39 8.66
CA SER A 14 12.15 -0.93 9.76
C SER A 14 11.29 -1.40 10.94
N SER A 15 9.96 -1.23 10.88
CA SER A 15 9.04 -1.46 12.00
C SER A 15 9.50 -0.78 13.29
N LYS A 16 10.13 0.40 13.16
CA LYS A 16 10.69 1.16 14.28
C LYS A 16 9.66 2.06 14.96
N GLY A 17 8.45 2.16 14.40
CA GLY A 17 7.40 3.08 14.83
C GLY A 17 7.66 4.53 14.43
N ALA A 18 8.71 4.79 13.65
CA ALA A 18 9.15 6.13 13.24
C ALA A 18 9.59 6.12 11.77
N VAL A 19 9.09 7.08 11.00
CA VAL A 19 9.36 7.21 9.56
C VAL A 19 10.31 8.38 9.34
N SER A 20 11.48 8.12 8.75
CA SER A 20 12.44 9.15 8.35
C SER A 20 12.28 9.57 6.89
N GLN A 21 12.95 10.66 6.49
CA GLN A 21 13.01 11.08 5.08
C GLN A 21 13.55 9.96 4.17
N ARG A 22 14.55 9.20 4.65
CA ARG A 22 15.12 8.07 3.90
C ARG A 22 14.09 6.97 3.69
N ASP A 23 13.29 6.67 4.71
CA ASP A 23 12.22 5.66 4.61
C ASP A 23 11.17 6.08 3.58
N VAL A 24 10.77 7.36 3.58
CA VAL A 24 9.86 7.93 2.58
C VAL A 24 10.43 7.80 1.17
N LEU A 25 11.70 8.14 0.96
CA LEU A 25 12.35 8.06 -0.35
C LEU A 25 12.36 6.62 -0.89
N VAL A 26 12.66 5.65 -0.03
CA VAL A 26 12.62 4.22 -0.40
C VAL A 26 11.18 3.77 -0.69
N ALA A 27 10.23 4.17 0.15
CA ALA A 27 8.82 3.81 0.01
C ALA A 27 8.20 4.40 -1.27
N LEU A 28 8.59 5.62 -1.66
CA LEU A 28 8.18 6.24 -2.93
C LEU A 28 8.64 5.43 -4.14
N ARG A 29 9.84 4.85 -4.10
CA ARG A 29 10.32 3.99 -5.19
C ARG A 29 9.59 2.66 -5.22
N LYS A 30 9.22 2.11 -4.07
CA LYS A 30 8.68 0.75 -3.96
C LYS A 30 7.15 0.66 -4.06
N HIS A 31 6.42 1.64 -3.52
CA HIS A 31 4.97 1.53 -3.28
C HIS A 31 4.19 2.62 -4.02
N PRO A 32 3.39 2.27 -5.06
CA PRO A 32 2.49 3.20 -5.74
C PRO A 32 1.50 3.94 -4.82
N PRO A 33 0.90 3.31 -3.78
CA PRO A 33 0.04 4.01 -2.82
C PRO A 33 0.74 5.18 -2.11
N VAL A 34 2.04 5.01 -1.79
CA VAL A 34 2.84 6.05 -1.13
C VAL A 34 3.06 7.23 -2.08
N ARG A 35 3.32 6.97 -3.37
CA ARG A 35 3.42 8.05 -4.39
C ARG A 35 2.15 8.89 -4.44
N LYS A 36 0.98 8.24 -4.42
CA LYS A 36 -0.32 8.92 -4.43
C LYS A 36 -0.56 9.74 -3.16
N LEU A 37 -0.15 9.22 -1.99
CA LEU A 37 -0.21 9.95 -0.72
C LEU A 37 0.57 11.27 -0.76
N PHE A 38 1.76 11.25 -1.38
CA PHE A 38 2.59 12.45 -1.57
C PHE A 38 2.19 13.29 -2.80
N GLY A 39 1.11 12.93 -3.50
CA GLY A 39 0.59 13.69 -4.64
C GLY A 39 1.43 13.55 -5.92
N LEU A 40 2.25 12.51 -6.02
CA LEU A 40 3.02 12.23 -7.23
C LEU A 40 2.15 11.51 -8.28
N PRO A 41 2.31 11.85 -9.58
CA PRO A 41 1.62 11.17 -10.66
C PRO A 41 2.09 9.71 -10.77
N VAL A 42 1.18 8.78 -11.07
CA VAL A 42 1.49 7.34 -11.10
C VAL A 42 2.14 6.91 -12.42
N ALA A 43 1.96 7.67 -13.50
CA ALA A 43 2.37 7.30 -14.86
C ALA A 43 3.40 8.27 -15.45
N ASP A 44 2.99 9.47 -15.86
CA ASP A 44 3.84 10.35 -16.68
C ASP A 44 4.76 11.25 -15.84
N GLY A 45 6.04 11.33 -16.21
CA GLY A 45 7.04 12.17 -15.54
C GLY A 45 7.44 11.72 -14.12
N LEU A 46 6.97 10.56 -13.65
CA LEU A 46 7.25 10.05 -12.31
C LEU A 46 8.75 9.80 -12.09
N GLU A 47 9.43 9.14 -13.03
CA GLU A 47 10.85 8.81 -12.88
C GLU A 47 11.72 10.07 -12.77
N LYS A 48 11.44 11.07 -13.60
CA LYS A 48 12.13 12.36 -13.55
C LYS A 48 11.91 13.08 -12.22
N ARG A 49 10.69 13.01 -11.67
CA ARG A 49 10.35 13.59 -10.36
C ARG A 49 11.00 12.83 -9.21
N LEU A 50 10.97 11.50 -9.24
CA LEU A 50 11.65 10.67 -8.24
C LEU A 50 13.16 10.94 -8.24
N LEU A 51 13.76 11.08 -9.42
CA LEU A 51 15.17 11.44 -9.56
C LEU A 51 15.44 12.84 -8.99
N ALA A 52 14.59 13.83 -9.28
CA ALA A 52 14.74 15.18 -8.72
C ALA A 52 14.58 15.22 -7.19
N ILE A 53 13.67 14.41 -6.62
CA ILE A 53 13.51 14.26 -5.17
C ILE A 53 14.75 13.60 -4.57
N GLN A 54 15.29 12.59 -5.24
CA GLN A 54 16.51 11.92 -4.80
C GLN A 54 17.72 12.86 -4.84
N ASP A 55 17.91 13.59 -5.94
CA ASP A 55 18.98 14.57 -6.09
C ASP A 55 18.89 15.67 -5.02
N ALA A 56 17.67 16.18 -4.74
CA ALA A 56 17.44 17.14 -3.67
C ALA A 56 17.81 16.59 -2.29
N PHE A 57 17.54 15.30 -2.04
CA PHE A 57 17.90 14.63 -0.79
C PHE A 57 19.42 14.48 -0.66
N GLU A 58 20.09 14.03 -1.72
CA GLU A 58 21.56 13.90 -1.76
C GLU A 58 22.27 15.27 -1.66
N ALA A 59 21.67 16.32 -2.19
CA ALA A 59 22.14 17.70 -2.07
C ALA A 59 21.85 18.34 -0.68
N GLY A 60 21.24 17.61 0.26
CA GLY A 60 20.92 18.12 1.60
C GLY A 60 19.76 19.11 1.64
N LYS A 61 18.98 19.24 0.55
CA LYS A 61 17.79 20.09 0.47
C LYS A 61 16.51 19.38 0.95
N GLY A 62 16.64 18.19 1.54
CA GLY A 62 15.52 17.38 2.03
C GLY A 62 14.79 16.64 0.91
N LEU A 63 13.47 16.47 1.01
CA LEU A 63 12.69 15.70 0.02
C LEU A 63 12.21 16.53 -1.18
N GLY A 64 12.91 17.62 -1.54
CA GLY A 64 12.56 18.45 -2.69
C GLY A 64 11.11 18.95 -2.66
N GLU A 65 10.34 18.66 -3.71
CA GLU A 65 8.96 19.16 -3.85
C GLU A 65 7.99 18.64 -2.77
N ILE A 66 8.25 17.45 -2.20
CA ILE A 66 7.35 16.84 -1.20
C ILE A 66 7.78 17.15 0.25
N ALA A 67 8.84 17.92 0.45
CA ALA A 67 9.36 18.24 1.78
C ALA A 67 8.30 18.92 2.66
N HIS A 68 7.49 19.81 2.09
CA HIS A 68 6.39 20.47 2.80
C HIS A 68 5.31 19.49 3.27
N LEU A 69 5.05 18.42 2.52
CA LEU A 69 4.07 17.39 2.90
C LEU A 69 4.61 16.52 4.05
N PHE A 70 5.89 16.19 3.99
CA PHE A 70 6.57 15.49 5.08
C PHE A 70 6.56 16.33 6.36
N ASP A 71 6.83 17.62 6.24
CA ASP A 71 6.80 18.56 7.36
C ASP A 71 5.38 18.68 7.95
N GLU A 72 4.36 18.74 7.10
CA GLU A 72 2.94 18.78 7.54
C GLU A 72 2.54 17.51 8.32
N LEU A 73 3.04 16.33 7.90
CA LEU A 73 2.83 15.04 8.56
C LEU A 73 3.59 14.93 9.89
N ARG A 74 4.81 15.47 9.94
CA ARG A 74 5.59 15.59 11.17
C ARG A 74 4.94 16.55 12.17
N GLY A 75 4.33 17.61 11.67
CA GLY A 75 3.80 18.67 12.52
C GLY A 75 4.91 19.45 13.22
N ASP A 76 4.67 19.82 14.47
CA ASP A 76 5.45 20.82 15.19
C ASP A 76 6.42 20.15 16.17
N THR A 77 7.54 19.59 15.68
CA THR A 77 8.65 19.22 16.56
C THR A 77 9.95 18.96 15.81
N SER A 78 11.03 19.43 16.43
CA SER A 78 12.48 19.30 16.17
C SER A 78 13.05 17.93 15.77
N GLY A 79 12.24 16.90 15.53
CA GLY A 79 12.68 15.55 15.13
C GLY A 79 12.83 15.40 13.61
N GLN A 80 13.72 14.51 13.15
CA GLN A 80 13.84 14.18 11.71
C GLN A 80 12.84 13.11 11.23
N THR A 81 11.91 12.71 12.09
CA THR A 81 10.99 11.57 11.89
C THR A 81 9.60 11.87 12.44
N PHE A 82 8.58 11.20 11.92
CA PHE A 82 7.21 11.21 12.47
C PHE A 82 6.74 9.81 12.86
N CYS A 83 5.89 9.72 13.89
CA CYS A 83 5.36 8.43 14.38
C CYS A 83 3.93 8.15 13.88
N LEU A 84 3.44 6.92 14.13
CA LEU A 84 2.11 6.49 13.69
C LEU A 84 1.00 7.41 14.20
N GLU A 85 1.04 7.83 15.47
CA GLU A 85 -0.01 8.65 16.05
C GLU A 85 -0.09 10.03 15.39
N GLN A 86 1.05 10.66 15.12
CA GLN A 86 1.15 11.92 14.38
C GLN A 86 0.59 11.76 12.97
N PHE A 87 0.98 10.67 12.30
CA PHE A 87 0.50 10.36 10.95
C PHE A 87 -1.02 10.18 10.92
N LEU A 88 -1.59 9.42 11.85
CA LEU A 88 -3.04 9.18 11.94
C LEU A 88 -3.80 10.47 12.21
N ALA A 89 -3.33 11.28 13.16
CA ALA A 89 -3.96 12.55 13.51
C ALA A 89 -3.99 13.54 12.33
N LYS A 90 -2.97 13.50 11.46
CA LYS A 90 -2.90 14.32 10.24
C LYS A 90 -3.70 13.73 9.09
N CYS A 91 -3.70 12.40 8.93
CA CYS A 91 -4.48 11.71 7.89
C CYS A 91 -5.98 11.87 8.05
N GLN A 92 -6.47 12.09 9.29
CA GLN A 92 -7.88 12.39 9.54
C GLN A 92 -8.29 13.82 9.10
N LYS A 93 -7.35 14.69 8.72
CA LYS A 93 -7.59 16.11 8.42
C LYS A 93 -7.39 16.44 6.94
N GLY A 94 -8.26 17.33 6.44
CA GLY A 94 -8.08 18.06 5.18
C GLY A 94 -7.69 17.20 3.96
N ARG A 95 -6.58 17.58 3.32
CA ARG A 95 -6.08 16.99 2.07
C ARG A 95 -5.60 15.54 2.20
N PHE A 96 -5.05 15.16 3.35
CA PHE A 96 -4.51 13.81 3.54
C PHE A 96 -5.62 12.76 3.60
N ARG A 97 -6.79 13.11 4.13
CA ARG A 97 -7.97 12.22 4.14
C ARG A 97 -8.35 11.78 2.73
N THR A 98 -8.40 12.71 1.78
CA THR A 98 -8.71 12.42 0.38
C THR A 98 -7.60 11.57 -0.25
N ARG A 99 -6.33 11.93 -0.02
CA ARG A 99 -5.19 11.20 -0.60
C ARG A 99 -5.04 9.78 -0.04
N VAL A 100 -5.34 9.57 1.24
CA VAL A 100 -5.38 8.22 1.84
C VAL A 100 -6.46 7.38 1.16
N ARG A 101 -7.64 7.95 0.91
CA ARG A 101 -8.70 7.25 0.18
C ARG A 101 -8.25 6.88 -1.23
N GLU A 102 -7.67 7.81 -1.97
CA GLU A 102 -7.15 7.54 -3.32
C GLU A 102 -6.00 6.51 -3.31
N ALA A 103 -5.10 6.59 -2.34
CA ALA A 103 -4.00 5.64 -2.17
C ALA A 103 -4.52 4.24 -1.79
N SER A 104 -5.59 4.16 -0.99
CA SER A 104 -6.20 2.89 -0.62
C SER A 104 -6.85 2.16 -1.81
N ALA A 105 -7.29 2.90 -2.82
CA ALA A 105 -7.76 2.30 -4.08
C ALA A 105 -6.63 1.65 -4.89
N LEU A 106 -5.36 2.00 -4.61
CA LEU A 106 -4.16 1.42 -5.22
C LEU A 106 -3.56 0.29 -4.40
N PHE A 107 -4.13 -0.03 -3.23
CA PHE A 107 -3.77 -1.29 -2.59
C PHE A 107 -4.09 -2.41 -3.56
N HIS A 108 -3.20 -3.40 -3.65
CA HIS A 108 -3.54 -4.63 -4.34
C HIS A 108 -4.90 -5.06 -3.81
N ARG A 109 -5.88 -5.17 -4.69
CA ARG A 109 -7.10 -5.88 -4.37
C ARG A 109 -6.61 -7.27 -3.97
N GLU A 110 -6.53 -7.51 -2.66
CA GLU A 110 -6.66 -8.87 -2.17
C GLU A 110 -7.97 -9.32 -2.81
N HIS A 111 -7.85 -10.13 -3.85
CA HIS A 111 -8.95 -10.98 -4.23
C HIS A 111 -9.18 -11.81 -2.98
N SER A 112 -10.08 -11.36 -2.11
CA SER A 112 -10.76 -12.25 -1.21
C SER A 112 -11.42 -13.23 -2.16
N THR A 113 -10.75 -14.36 -2.40
CA THR A 113 -11.36 -15.56 -2.94
C THR A 113 -12.49 -15.87 -1.96
N ASN A 114 -13.67 -15.35 -2.28
CA ASN A 114 -14.87 -15.69 -1.55
C ASN A 114 -15.02 -17.21 -1.68
N ALA A 115 -15.05 -17.86 -0.51
CA ALA A 115 -15.03 -19.29 -0.29
C ALA A 115 -13.65 -19.96 -0.52
N ASP A 116 -12.90 -20.13 0.59
CA ASP A 116 -11.96 -21.24 0.72
C ASP A 116 -12.72 -22.55 0.42
N PHE A 117 -12.30 -23.26 -0.62
CA PHE A 117 -12.71 -24.64 -0.82
C PHE A 117 -12.10 -25.48 0.31
N VAL A 118 -12.91 -25.87 1.29
CA VAL A 118 -12.49 -26.76 2.37
C VAL A 118 -12.51 -28.18 1.81
N ALA A 119 -11.34 -28.79 1.62
CA ALA A 119 -11.22 -30.16 1.13
C ALA A 119 -11.90 -31.14 2.10
N THR A 120 -13.07 -31.65 1.70
CA THR A 120 -13.77 -32.74 2.40
C THR A 120 -13.44 -34.09 1.75
N HIS A 121 -13.70 -35.20 2.44
CA HIS A 121 -13.52 -36.57 1.88
C HIS A 121 -14.63 -36.95 0.89
N GLU A 122 -15.52 -36.01 0.58
CA GLU A 122 -16.67 -36.15 -0.30
C GLU A 122 -16.52 -35.14 -1.44
N TRP A 123 -16.78 -35.59 -2.68
CA TRP A 123 -16.78 -34.75 -3.86
C TRP A 123 -17.92 -33.73 -3.77
N ALA A 124 -17.58 -32.44 -3.84
CA ALA A 124 -18.54 -31.33 -3.75
C ALA A 124 -18.34 -30.39 -4.94
N ILE A 125 -19.43 -29.76 -5.38
CA ILE A 125 -19.39 -28.82 -6.51
C ILE A 125 -18.52 -27.61 -6.14
N VAL A 126 -17.54 -27.30 -6.98
CA VAL A 126 -16.65 -26.17 -6.80
C VAL A 126 -17.42 -24.86 -7.08
N PRO A 127 -17.47 -23.90 -6.14
CA PRO A 127 -18.09 -22.61 -6.38
C PRO A 127 -17.39 -21.85 -7.51
N GLU A 128 -18.17 -21.12 -8.32
CA GLU A 128 -17.62 -20.34 -9.44
C GLU A 128 -16.64 -19.27 -8.92
N GLY A 129 -15.37 -19.40 -9.29
CA GLY A 129 -14.28 -18.51 -8.85
C GLY A 129 -13.43 -19.02 -7.68
N ALA A 130 -13.68 -20.23 -7.17
CA ALA A 130 -12.82 -20.86 -6.17
C ALA A 130 -11.52 -21.39 -6.79
N ALA A 131 -10.40 -21.25 -6.07
CA ALA A 131 -9.09 -21.77 -6.49
C ALA A 131 -8.83 -23.14 -5.85
N CYS A 132 -8.33 -24.09 -6.64
CA CYS A 132 -7.97 -25.42 -6.14
C CYS A 132 -6.74 -25.27 -5.24
N PRO A 133 -6.74 -25.80 -4.01
CA PRO A 133 -5.52 -25.85 -3.21
C PRO A 133 -4.48 -26.74 -3.91
N GLY A 134 -3.20 -26.34 -3.82
CA GLY A 134 -2.12 -27.05 -4.50
C GLY A 134 -2.01 -28.52 -4.07
N GLY A 135 -2.01 -29.44 -5.03
CA GLY A 135 -1.94 -30.88 -4.80
C GLY A 135 -3.27 -31.64 -4.91
N LEU A 136 -4.37 -30.94 -5.23
CA LEU A 136 -5.65 -31.55 -5.61
C LEU A 136 -5.93 -31.33 -7.10
N GLU A 137 -6.64 -32.27 -7.71
CA GLU A 137 -7.07 -32.21 -9.11
C GLU A 137 -8.58 -32.05 -9.16
N TYR A 138 -9.06 -31.14 -10.02
CA TYR A 138 -10.47 -31.04 -10.33
C TYR A 138 -10.93 -32.21 -11.17
N LYS A 139 -12.09 -32.77 -10.84
CA LYS A 139 -12.77 -33.77 -11.65
C LYS A 139 -14.02 -33.14 -12.26
N MET A 140 -14.08 -33.11 -13.58
CA MET A 140 -15.31 -32.70 -14.27
C MET A 140 -16.32 -33.85 -14.24
N ASP A 141 -17.50 -33.60 -13.70
CA ASP A 141 -18.61 -34.54 -13.78
C ASP A 141 -19.19 -34.51 -15.19
N MET A 142 -19.16 -35.66 -15.87
CA MET A 142 -19.51 -35.78 -17.28
C MET A 142 -21.03 -35.74 -17.54
N ASP A 143 -21.85 -35.91 -16.50
CA ASP A 143 -23.32 -35.88 -16.61
C ASP A 143 -23.86 -34.45 -16.48
N THR A 144 -23.28 -33.68 -15.55
CA THR A 144 -23.72 -32.31 -15.23
C THR A 144 -22.86 -31.21 -15.84
N GLY A 145 -21.68 -31.56 -16.36
CA GLY A 145 -20.69 -30.61 -16.90
C GLY A 145 -20.07 -29.70 -15.84
N LYS A 146 -20.25 -30.01 -14.55
CA LYS A 146 -19.75 -29.20 -13.43
C LYS A 146 -18.40 -29.69 -12.93
N THR A 147 -17.57 -28.75 -12.50
CA THR A 147 -16.27 -29.03 -11.88
C THR A 147 -16.46 -29.39 -10.40
N MET A 148 -15.94 -30.55 -9.99
CA MET A 148 -15.90 -31.04 -8.61
C MET A 148 -14.46 -31.22 -8.13
#